data_AF-A0A7S0NLJ0-F1
#
_entry.id   AF-A0A7S0NLJ0-F1
#
_cell.length_a   1.000
_cell.length_b   1.000
_cell.length_c   1.000
_cell.angle_alpha   90.00
_cell.angle_beta   90.00
_cell.angle_gamma   90.00
#
_symmetry.space_group_name_H-M   'P 1'
#
loop_
_entity.id
_entity.type
_entity.pdbx_description
1 polymer ?
#
loop_
_entity_poly.entity_id
_entity_poly.type
_entity_poly.pdbx_seq_one_letter_code
_entity_poly.pdbx_strand_id
1 'polypeptide(L)'
;FLYGEWQTEPWDPPAAKDGVVPKNDRGNVDLHGAALPPPGTVHVNLPRIARVARTLGIDYASALVGFEFRRGGKTTPKFEGVVVCEEFEGRLREAHAEEEARLIAAKAERERREAKARWRVLFSAMWTRLSLREEFAMDEFVMDGGGEPDLDETRGEETVDREKRARSVADEEDGENDGGMKR
;
A
#
# COMPACT_ATOMS: atom_id res chain seq x y z
N PHE A 1 5.19 15.56 38.54
CA PHE A 1 6.41 15.21 39.31
C PHE A 1 7.57 15.14 38.34
N LEU A 2 8.74 15.67 38.72
CA LEU A 2 9.99 15.51 37.98
C LEU A 2 10.91 14.61 38.81
N TYR A 3 11.68 13.75 38.16
CA TYR A 3 12.62 12.86 38.82
C TYR A 3 14.03 13.11 38.27
N GLY A 4 15.03 13.01 39.13
CA GLY A 4 16.43 12.97 38.71
C GLY A 4 16.84 11.57 38.27
N GLU A 5 17.88 11.46 37.45
CA GLU A 5 18.40 10.17 36.97
C GLU A 5 18.79 9.21 38.12
N TRP A 6 19.27 9.75 39.25
CA TRP A 6 19.59 8.99 40.47
C TRP A 6 18.36 8.34 41.15
N GLN A 7 17.15 8.73 40.74
CA GLN A 7 15.89 8.15 41.22
C GLN A 7 15.31 7.12 40.24
N THR A 8 15.97 6.92 39.09
CA THR A 8 15.51 6.02 38.03
C THR A 8 16.45 4.85 37.88
N GLU A 9 15.90 3.68 37.58
CA GLU A 9 16.66 2.49 37.23
C GLU A 9 16.31 2.07 35.80
N PRO A 10 17.27 1.55 35.02
CA PRO A 10 16.98 0.97 33.71
C PRO A 10 15.96 -0.17 33.84
N TRP A 11 14.94 -0.13 33.01
CA TRP A 11 13.92 -1.17 32.96
C TRP A 11 14.43 -2.40 32.20
N ASP A 12 14.35 -3.58 32.82
CA ASP A 12 14.68 -4.87 32.18
C ASP A 12 13.40 -5.66 31.87
N PRO A 13 13.05 -5.87 30.60
CA PRO A 13 11.87 -6.64 30.22
C PRO A 13 12.05 -8.14 30.50
N PRO A 14 10.94 -8.88 30.74
CA PRO A 14 11.02 -10.33 30.92
C PRO A 14 11.59 -11.01 29.67
N ALA A 15 12.41 -12.05 29.85
CA ALA A 15 12.97 -12.83 28.75
C ALA A 15 11.88 -13.61 28.00
N ALA A 16 12.12 -13.84 26.70
CA ALA A 16 11.30 -14.78 25.93
C ALA A 16 11.46 -16.21 26.47
N LYS A 17 10.34 -16.94 26.52
CA LYS A 17 10.29 -18.35 26.95
C LYS A 17 9.47 -19.15 25.95
N ASP A 18 9.92 -20.36 25.64
CA ASP A 18 9.23 -21.33 24.79
C ASP A 18 8.85 -20.81 23.39
N GLY A 19 9.69 -19.95 22.81
CA GLY A 19 9.45 -19.36 21.48
C GLY A 19 8.33 -18.31 21.46
N VAL A 20 7.86 -17.85 22.63
CA VAL A 20 6.82 -16.82 22.76
C VAL A 20 7.44 -15.48 23.13
N VAL A 21 7.06 -14.44 22.39
CA VAL A 21 7.52 -13.07 22.64
C VAL A 21 6.71 -12.48 23.80
N PRO A 22 7.37 -11.91 24.82
CA PRO A 22 6.68 -11.25 25.92
C PRO A 22 6.06 -9.94 25.43
N LYS A 23 4.74 -9.80 25.60
CA LYS A 23 3.96 -8.67 25.09
C LYS A 23 3.43 -7.81 26.25
N ASN A 24 3.35 -6.50 26.01
CA ASN A 24 2.56 -5.54 26.82
C ASN A 24 1.07 -5.93 26.81
N ASP A 25 0.27 -5.43 27.75
CA ASP A 25 -1.21 -5.48 27.76
C ASP A 25 -1.86 -5.11 26.41
N ARG A 26 -1.18 -4.29 25.59
CA ARG A 26 -1.60 -3.88 24.25
C ARG A 26 -1.20 -4.84 23.13
N GLY A 27 -0.48 -5.92 23.45
CA GLY A 27 -0.03 -6.93 22.49
C GLY A 27 1.20 -6.55 21.67
N ASN A 28 1.94 -5.51 22.06
CA ASN A 28 3.14 -5.00 21.38
C ASN A 28 4.37 -5.04 22.31
N VAL A 29 5.55 -4.77 21.75
CA VAL A 29 6.80 -4.58 22.52
C VAL A 29 7.23 -3.13 22.37
N ASP A 30 7.52 -2.49 23.49
CA ASP A 30 7.91 -1.08 23.53
C ASP A 30 9.42 -0.94 23.32
N LEU A 31 9.83 -0.49 22.13
CA LEU A 31 11.22 -0.25 21.73
C LEU A 31 11.51 1.24 21.48
N HIS A 32 10.86 2.11 22.23
CA HIS A 32 11.00 3.55 22.05
C HIS A 32 12.28 4.08 22.71
N GLY A 33 12.98 4.99 22.04
CA GLY A 33 14.22 5.58 22.53
C GLY A 33 15.40 4.60 22.46
N ALA A 34 16.10 4.42 23.58
CA ALA A 34 17.25 3.50 23.70
C ALA A 34 16.87 2.14 24.32
N ALA A 35 15.57 1.82 24.36
CA ALA A 35 15.09 0.55 24.89
C ALA A 35 15.55 -0.63 24.02
N LEU A 36 16.16 -1.62 24.65
CA LEU A 36 16.59 -2.86 24.01
C LEU A 36 15.40 -3.84 23.89
N PRO A 37 15.38 -4.70 22.87
CA PRO A 37 14.42 -5.77 22.81
C PRO A 37 14.58 -6.74 23.99
N PRO A 38 13.49 -7.42 24.40
CA PRO A 38 13.56 -8.43 25.44
C PRO A 38 14.65 -9.47 25.19
N PRO A 39 15.34 -9.94 26.24
CA PRO A 39 16.41 -10.92 26.07
C PRO A 39 15.88 -12.19 25.39
N GLY A 40 16.63 -12.70 24.40
CA GLY A 40 16.24 -13.82 23.54
C GLY A 40 15.32 -13.43 22.36
N THR A 41 15.11 -12.13 22.13
CA THR A 41 14.34 -11.63 20.99
C THR A 41 15.12 -10.62 20.17
N VAL A 42 14.80 -10.56 18.88
CA VAL A 42 15.41 -9.65 17.91
C VAL A 42 14.34 -8.79 17.26
N HIS A 43 14.66 -7.53 17.10
CA HIS A 43 13.86 -6.59 16.31
C HIS A 43 14.23 -6.69 14.83
N VAL A 44 13.26 -7.06 13.99
CA VAL A 44 13.40 -7.13 12.55
C VAL A 44 12.60 -5.99 11.92
N ASN A 45 13.31 -4.94 11.49
CA ASN A 45 12.70 -3.79 10.80
C ASN A 45 12.70 -3.98 9.28
N LEU A 46 11.72 -4.73 8.78
CA LEU A 46 11.52 -4.98 7.35
C LEU A 46 10.06 -4.65 6.94
N PRO A 47 9.83 -4.18 5.70
CA PRO A 47 8.49 -3.87 5.23
C PRO A 47 7.65 -5.16 5.12
N ARG A 48 6.36 -5.08 5.49
CA ARG A 48 5.40 -6.20 5.39
C ARG A 48 5.78 -7.47 6.18
N ILE A 49 6.80 -7.40 7.03
CA ILE A 49 7.33 -8.56 7.76
C ILE A 49 6.29 -9.24 8.66
N ALA A 50 5.35 -8.49 9.24
CA ALA A 50 4.26 -9.02 10.05
C ALA A 50 3.35 -9.98 9.27
N ARG A 51 3.16 -9.75 7.96
CA ARG A 51 2.39 -10.65 7.09
C ARG A 51 3.15 -11.95 6.87
N VAL A 52 4.46 -11.87 6.64
CA VAL A 52 5.33 -13.05 6.45
C VAL A 52 5.36 -13.90 7.72
N ALA A 53 5.55 -13.27 8.89
CA ALA A 53 5.54 -13.95 10.19
C ALA A 53 4.22 -14.70 10.43
N ARG A 54 3.08 -14.06 10.09
CA ARG A 54 1.76 -14.69 10.17
C ARG A 54 1.61 -15.89 9.25
N THR A 55 2.10 -15.80 8.01
CA THR A 55 2.07 -16.91 7.05
C THR A 55 2.89 -18.12 7.54
N LEU A 56 4.01 -17.85 8.21
CA LEU A 56 4.88 -18.89 8.78
C LEU A 56 4.38 -19.46 10.12
N GLY A 57 3.37 -18.85 10.74
CA GLY A 57 2.85 -19.26 12.05
C GLY A 57 3.82 -19.03 13.20
N ILE A 58 4.76 -18.08 13.06
CA ILE A 58 5.73 -17.73 14.10
C ILE A 58 5.10 -16.71 15.05
N ASP A 59 5.29 -16.87 16.37
CA ASP A 59 4.83 -15.86 17.33
C ASP A 59 5.64 -14.58 17.16
N TYR A 60 4.94 -13.46 17.04
CA TYR A 60 5.56 -12.15 16.87
C TYR A 60 4.81 -11.09 17.67
N ALA A 61 5.52 -10.01 17.97
CA ALA A 61 4.94 -8.78 18.51
C ALA A 61 5.29 -7.59 17.62
N SER A 62 4.37 -6.64 17.46
CA SER A 62 4.68 -5.39 16.76
C SER A 62 5.61 -4.52 17.63
N ALA A 63 6.66 -3.96 17.04
CA ALA A 63 7.58 -3.09 17.78
C ALA A 63 7.10 -1.64 17.76
N LEU A 64 6.82 -1.07 18.94
CA LEU A 64 6.52 0.35 19.11
C LEU A 64 7.83 1.12 19.26
N VAL A 65 8.29 1.74 18.18
CA VAL A 65 9.58 2.47 18.15
C VAL A 65 9.41 3.93 18.56
N GLY A 66 8.19 4.46 18.52
CA GLY A 66 7.93 5.80 19.01
C GLY A 66 6.53 6.30 18.75
N PHE A 67 6.38 7.62 18.71
CA PHE A 67 5.12 8.29 18.48
C PHE A 67 5.29 9.36 17.41
N GLU A 68 4.34 9.43 16.50
CA GLU A 68 4.27 10.47 15.47
C GLU A 68 3.26 11.53 15.89
N PHE A 69 3.69 12.79 15.90
CA PHE A 69 2.85 13.93 16.21
C PHE A 69 2.34 14.54 14.91
N ARG A 70 1.03 14.44 14.65
CA ARG A 70 0.42 15.00 13.44
C ARG A 70 -0.11 16.41 13.68
N ARG A 71 -0.19 17.19 12.61
CA ARG A 71 -0.78 18.54 12.62
C ARG A 71 -2.23 18.43 13.12
N GLY A 72 -2.54 19.13 14.21
CA GLY A 72 -3.81 18.98 14.94
C GLY A 72 -3.70 18.33 16.33
N GLY A 73 -2.49 18.11 16.86
CA GLY A 73 -2.27 17.68 18.24
C GLY A 73 -2.56 16.21 18.51
N LYS A 74 -2.86 15.41 17.47
CA LYS A 74 -3.08 13.97 17.60
C LYS A 74 -1.74 13.24 17.57
N THR A 75 -1.49 12.47 18.63
CA THR A 75 -0.33 11.59 18.75
C THR A 75 -0.73 10.17 18.36
N THR A 76 -0.04 9.59 17.38
CA THR A 76 -0.27 8.21 16.94
C THR A 76 0.95 7.33 17.21
N PRO A 77 0.79 6.11 17.73
CA PRO A 77 1.91 5.18 17.92
C PRO A 77 2.52 4.82 16.57
N LYS A 78 3.86 4.86 16.50
CA LYS A 78 4.64 4.50 15.33
C LYS A 78 5.19 3.09 15.52
N PHE A 79 4.64 2.16 14.75
CA PHE A 79 5.09 0.78 14.71
C PHE A 79 6.05 0.56 13.55
N GLU A 80 7.22 0.01 13.82
CA GLU A 80 8.19 -0.33 12.78
C GLU A 80 8.70 -1.75 12.98
N GLY A 81 8.45 -2.63 12.01
CA GLY A 81 8.91 -4.02 12.08
C GLY A 81 8.20 -4.85 13.16
N VAL A 82 8.82 -5.97 13.49
CA VAL A 82 8.33 -6.96 14.47
C VAL A 82 9.47 -7.42 15.37
N VAL A 83 9.12 -7.81 16.59
CA VAL A 83 9.99 -8.52 17.52
C VAL A 83 9.64 -10.00 17.48
N VAL A 84 10.67 -10.83 17.34
CA VAL A 84 10.55 -12.29 17.20
C VAL A 84 11.67 -12.94 18.02
N CYS A 85 11.48 -14.17 18.49
CA CYS A 85 12.55 -14.93 19.12
C CYS A 85 13.72 -15.16 18.14
N GLU A 86 14.95 -15.14 18.68
CA GLU A 86 16.20 -15.29 17.92
C GLU A 86 16.21 -16.54 17.03
N GLU A 87 15.65 -17.64 17.51
CA GLU A 87 15.57 -18.93 16.80
C GLU A 87 14.81 -18.86 15.45
N PHE A 88 13.85 -17.95 15.31
CA PHE A 88 13.03 -17.83 14.11
C PHE A 88 13.49 -16.73 13.16
N GLU A 89 14.47 -15.92 13.57
CA GLU A 89 14.94 -14.75 12.82
C GLU A 89 15.42 -15.12 11.42
N GLY A 90 16.22 -16.19 11.31
CA GLY A 90 16.75 -16.67 10.02
C GLY A 90 15.65 -17.09 9.05
N ARG A 91 14.71 -17.93 9.53
CA ARG A 91 13.57 -18.40 8.74
C ARG A 91 12.68 -17.25 8.27
N LEU A 92 12.47 -16.26 9.14
CA LEU A 92 11.64 -15.10 8.83
C LEU A 92 12.28 -14.21 7.76
N ARG A 93 13.59 -13.98 7.81
CA ARG A 93 14.29 -13.20 6.77
C ARG A 93 14.31 -13.89 5.42
N GLU A 94 14.51 -15.20 5.39
CA GLU A 94 14.51 -15.98 4.15
C GLU A 94 13.15 -15.90 3.46
N ALA A 95 12.08 -16.21 4.20
CA ALA A 95 10.72 -16.12 3.66
C ALA A 95 10.33 -14.70 3.24
N HIS A 96 10.86 -13.67 3.93
CA HIS A 96 10.67 -12.28 3.52
C HIS A 96 11.34 -11.99 2.18
N ALA A 97 12.57 -12.46 1.99
CA ALA A 97 13.29 -12.27 0.74
C ALA A 97 12.56 -12.94 -0.45
N GLU A 98 12.01 -14.14 -0.24
CA GLU A 98 11.20 -14.84 -1.24
C GLU A 98 9.93 -14.06 -1.61
N GLU A 99 9.19 -13.59 -0.61
CA GLU A 99 7.96 -12.82 -0.84
C GLU A 99 8.25 -11.47 -1.53
N GLU A 100 9.32 -10.78 -1.14
CA GLU A 100 9.75 -9.55 -1.83
C GLU A 100 10.11 -9.81 -3.29
N ALA A 101 10.86 -10.89 -3.58
CA ALA A 101 11.20 -11.26 -4.94
C ALA A 101 9.94 -11.54 -5.77
N ARG A 102 8.95 -12.25 -5.20
CA ARG A 102 7.66 -12.51 -5.84
C ARG A 102 6.89 -11.22 -6.15
N LEU A 103 6.84 -10.29 -5.20
CA LEU A 103 6.16 -9.01 -5.38
C LEU A 103 6.82 -8.15 -6.47
N ILE A 104 8.15 -8.12 -6.51
CA ILE A 104 8.91 -7.42 -7.54
C ILE A 104 8.62 -8.02 -8.92
N ALA A 105 8.64 -9.35 -9.04
CA ALA A 105 8.33 -10.03 -10.30
C ALA A 105 6.90 -9.75 -10.78
N ALA A 106 5.91 -9.84 -9.89
CA ALA A 106 4.51 -9.55 -10.20
C ALA A 106 4.30 -8.08 -10.62
N LYS A 107 4.97 -7.13 -9.95
CA LYS A 107 4.94 -5.72 -10.32
C LYS A 107 5.53 -5.49 -11.71
N ALA A 108 6.69 -6.10 -12.00
CA ALA A 108 7.33 -6.01 -13.32
C ALA A 108 6.44 -6.59 -14.42
N GLU A 109 5.76 -7.71 -14.17
CA GLU A 109 4.81 -8.29 -15.13
C GLU A 109 3.62 -7.37 -15.38
N ARG A 110 3.04 -6.79 -14.31
CA ARG A 110 1.95 -5.84 -14.42
C ARG A 110 2.37 -4.60 -15.25
N GLU A 111 3.53 -4.03 -14.96
CA GLU A 111 4.06 -2.89 -15.71
C GLU A 111 4.29 -3.22 -17.19
N ARG A 112 4.81 -4.42 -17.50
CA ARG A 112 4.95 -4.90 -18.88
C ARG A 112 3.60 -5.04 -19.57
N ARG A 113 2.59 -5.57 -18.89
CA ARG A 113 1.23 -5.74 -19.43
C ARG A 113 0.57 -4.39 -19.71
N GLU A 114 0.69 -3.45 -18.78
CA GLU A 114 0.19 -2.09 -18.94
C GLU A 114 0.93 -1.34 -20.06
N ALA A 115 2.25 -1.48 -20.15
CA ALA A 115 3.03 -0.92 -21.25
C ALA A 115 2.54 -1.47 -22.59
N LYS A 116 2.40 -2.80 -22.74
CA LYS A 116 1.87 -3.42 -23.96
C LYS A 116 0.48 -2.90 -24.31
N ALA A 117 -0.42 -2.75 -23.33
CA ALA A 117 -1.75 -2.20 -23.56
C ALA A 117 -1.69 -0.75 -24.06
N ARG A 118 -0.86 0.11 -23.43
CA ARG A 118 -0.63 1.49 -23.88
C ARG A 118 -0.06 1.56 -25.29
N TRP A 119 0.91 0.70 -25.61
CA TRP A 119 1.48 0.59 -26.96
C TRP A 119 0.42 0.19 -27.99
N ARG A 120 -0.45 -0.78 -27.68
CA ARG A 120 -1.53 -1.17 -28.61
C ARG A 120 -2.46 0.00 -28.93
N VAL A 121 -2.84 0.80 -27.93
CA VAL A 121 -3.67 2.00 -28.15
C VAL A 121 -2.93 3.01 -29.04
N LEU A 122 -1.65 3.28 -28.76
CA LEU A 122 -0.83 4.21 -29.54
C LEU A 122 -0.71 3.77 -31.01
N PHE A 123 -0.35 2.51 -31.25
CA PHE A 123 -0.21 1.96 -32.60
C PHE A 123 -1.55 1.93 -33.34
N SER A 124 -2.65 1.60 -32.66
CA SER A 124 -3.99 1.63 -33.27
C SER A 124 -4.35 3.06 -33.71
N ALA A 125 -4.12 4.05 -32.85
CA ALA A 125 -4.37 5.45 -33.18
C ALA A 125 -3.49 5.95 -34.34
N MET A 126 -2.22 5.56 -34.38
CA MET A 126 -1.30 5.89 -35.47
C MET A 126 -1.73 5.23 -36.78
N TRP A 127 -2.07 3.94 -36.73
CA TRP A 127 -2.55 3.19 -37.89
C TRP A 127 -3.83 3.80 -38.45
N THR A 128 -4.83 4.10 -37.61
CA THR A 128 -6.06 4.77 -38.05
C THR A 128 -5.77 6.10 -38.73
N ARG A 129 -4.86 6.92 -38.21
CA ARG A 129 -4.46 8.19 -38.86
C ARG A 129 -3.77 7.98 -40.20
N LEU A 130 -2.95 6.95 -40.34
CA LEU A 130 -2.25 6.63 -41.58
C LEU A 130 -3.23 6.11 -42.64
N SER A 131 -4.08 5.14 -42.28
CA SER A 131 -5.09 4.59 -43.20
C SER A 131 -6.07 5.65 -43.69
N LEU A 132 -6.51 6.55 -42.81
CA LEU A 132 -7.35 7.68 -43.23
C LEU A 132 -6.61 8.60 -44.23
N ARG A 133 -5.30 8.82 -44.06
CA ARG A 133 -4.52 9.63 -45.03
C ARG A 133 -4.32 8.93 -46.37
N GLU A 134 -4.19 7.62 -46.39
CA GLU A 134 -4.07 6.84 -47.62
C GLU A 134 -5.40 6.74 -48.37
N GLU A 135 -6.50 6.50 -47.64
CA GLU A 135 -7.83 6.32 -48.22
C GLU A 135 -8.48 7.66 -48.62
N PHE A 136 -8.24 8.72 -47.85
CA PHE A 136 -8.72 10.07 -48.16
C PHE A 136 -7.66 10.96 -48.80
N ALA A 137 -6.55 10.41 -49.32
CA ALA A 137 -5.41 11.13 -49.93
C ALA A 137 -5.78 12.58 -50.18
N MET A 138 -5.54 13.44 -49.17
CA MET A 138 -5.86 14.85 -49.25
C MET A 138 -4.90 15.39 -50.29
N ASP A 139 -5.37 15.33 -51.52
CA ASP A 139 -4.76 15.90 -52.69
C ASP A 139 -4.46 17.35 -52.31
N GLU A 140 -3.17 17.70 -52.35
CA GLU A 140 -2.81 19.08 -52.61
C GLU A 140 -3.58 19.47 -53.90
N PHE A 141 -4.30 20.60 -53.88
CA PHE A 141 -5.20 21.17 -54.93
C PHE A 141 -6.68 20.80 -54.77
N VAL A 142 -7.67 21.67 -54.52
CA VAL A 142 -7.88 23.14 -54.67
C VAL A 142 -9.08 23.48 -53.72
N MET A 143 -9.15 24.58 -52.95
CA MET A 143 -9.52 25.94 -53.37
C MET A 143 -9.43 26.93 -52.20
N ASP A 144 -8.83 28.07 -52.52
CA ASP A 144 -9.11 29.40 -51.99
C ASP A 144 -10.62 29.63 -51.79
N GLY A 145 -11.00 30.23 -50.67
CA GLY A 145 -12.40 30.50 -50.34
C GLY A 145 -12.59 30.72 -48.85
N GLY A 146 -12.29 31.93 -48.40
CA GLY A 146 -12.58 32.39 -47.05
C GLY A 146 -14.04 32.12 -46.65
N GLY A 147 -14.21 31.64 -45.43
CA GLY A 147 -15.51 31.42 -44.82
C GLY A 147 -15.32 30.74 -43.48
N GLU A 148 -15.24 31.55 -42.42
CA GLU A 148 -15.48 31.09 -41.05
C GLU A 148 -16.83 30.36 -40.98
N PRO A 149 -16.92 29.26 -40.24
CA PRO A 149 -18.17 28.87 -39.62
C PRO A 149 -18.05 28.98 -38.10
N ASP A 150 -19.05 29.67 -37.55
CA ASP A 150 -19.33 29.90 -36.15
C ASP A 150 -19.14 28.68 -35.25
N LEU A 151 -18.58 28.96 -34.08
CA LEU A 151 -18.60 28.08 -32.91
C LEU A 151 -20.03 27.97 -32.40
N ASP A 152 -20.68 26.82 -32.59
CA ASP A 152 -21.89 26.47 -31.84
C ASP A 152 -21.56 25.46 -30.72
N GLU A 153 -21.68 25.95 -29.49
CA GLU A 153 -21.46 25.29 -28.22
C GLU A 153 -22.65 24.38 -27.86
N THR A 154 -22.72 23.14 -28.34
CA THR A 154 -23.71 22.19 -27.78
C THR A 154 -23.22 20.74 -27.77
N ARG A 155 -22.22 20.42 -26.93
CA ARG A 155 -21.98 19.00 -26.55
C ARG A 155 -21.27 18.83 -25.21
N GLY A 156 -21.80 19.47 -24.17
CA GLY A 156 -21.30 19.38 -22.79
C GLY A 156 -22.13 18.52 -21.83
N GLU A 157 -23.30 18.02 -22.22
CA GLU A 157 -24.26 17.49 -21.23
C GLU A 157 -24.32 15.97 -21.09
N GLU A 158 -23.84 15.17 -22.05
CA GLU A 158 -23.96 13.70 -21.96
C GLU A 158 -22.91 12.99 -21.07
N THR A 159 -21.83 13.67 -20.68
CA THR A 159 -20.72 13.01 -19.94
C THR A 159 -20.92 13.03 -18.43
N VAL A 160 -21.74 13.95 -17.89
CA VAL A 160 -21.96 14.10 -16.45
C VAL A 160 -22.91 13.02 -15.91
N ASP A 161 -23.90 12.57 -16.69
CA ASP A 161 -24.86 11.56 -16.26
C ASP A 161 -24.26 10.15 -16.21
N ARG A 162 -23.29 9.83 -17.08
CA ARG A 162 -22.63 8.52 -17.08
C ARG A 162 -21.70 8.34 -15.87
N GLU A 163 -21.08 9.42 -15.39
CA GLU A 163 -20.18 9.38 -14.23
C GLU A 163 -20.94 9.36 -12.90
N LYS A 164 -22.11 10.01 -12.82
CA LYS A 164 -23.01 9.91 -11.65
C LYS A 164 -23.65 8.52 -11.52
N ARG A 165 -24.04 7.89 -12.63
CA ARG A 165 -24.64 6.54 -12.64
C ARG A 165 -23.63 5.43 -12.33
N ALA A 166 -22.34 5.66 -12.57
CA ALA A 166 -21.28 4.72 -12.19
C ALA A 166 -20.94 4.78 -10.69
N ARG A 167 -21.10 5.93 -10.03
CA ARG A 167 -20.88 6.05 -8.58
C ARG A 167 -22.02 5.46 -7.75
N SER A 168 -23.27 5.56 -8.18
CA SER A 168 -24.40 4.99 -7.43
C SER A 168 -24.42 3.46 -7.39
N VAL A 169 -23.79 2.79 -8.36
CA VAL A 169 -23.74 1.30 -8.42
C VAL A 169 -22.62 0.73 -7.55
N ALA A 170 -21.62 1.54 -7.16
CA ALA A 170 -20.52 1.09 -6.31
C ALA A 170 -20.84 1.13 -4.81
N ASP A 171 -21.83 1.92 -4.38
CA ASP A 171 -22.21 2.05 -2.97
C ASP A 171 -23.28 1.03 -2.51
N GLU A 172 -23.84 0.20 -3.41
CA GLU A 172 -24.90 -0.78 -3.07
C GLU A 172 -24.40 -2.22 -2.83
N GLU A 173 -23.12 -2.56 -3.06
CA GLU A 173 -22.63 -3.94 -2.86
C GLU A 173 -21.96 -4.22 -1.49
N ASP A 174 -21.75 -3.22 -0.63
CA ASP A 174 -21.09 -3.41 0.69
C ASP A 174 -22.08 -3.52 1.87
N GLY A 175 -23.37 -3.73 1.58
CA GLY A 175 -24.45 -3.47 2.53
C GLY A 175 -25.42 -4.61 2.82
N GLU A 176 -25.05 -5.90 2.85
CA GLU A 176 -25.95 -6.88 3.49
C GLU A 176 -25.32 -8.22 3.94
N ASN A 177 -25.71 -8.57 5.18
CA ASN A 177 -25.70 -9.86 5.89
C ASN A 177 -24.42 -10.32 6.63
N ASP A 178 -24.43 -10.84 7.86
CA ASP A 178 -25.25 -10.80 9.09
C ASP A 178 -24.49 -11.73 10.07
N GLY A 179 -24.66 -11.57 11.38
CA GLY A 179 -24.08 -12.54 12.32
C GLY A 179 -24.04 -12.15 13.78
N GLY A 180 -25.11 -11.53 14.31
CA GLY A 180 -25.30 -11.50 15.75
C GLY A 180 -25.64 -12.89 16.29
N MET A 181 -24.82 -13.43 17.21
CA MET A 181 -25.22 -14.56 18.05
C MET A 181 -25.00 -14.18 19.52
N LYS A 182 -26.11 -13.88 20.22
CA LYS A 182 -26.18 -13.75 21.67
C LYS A 182 -25.95 -15.12 22.33
N ARG A 183 -25.09 -15.17 23.35
CA ARG A 183 -25.45 -15.57 24.72
C ARG A 183 -24.53 -14.87 25.71
#